data_AF-U5TZ61-F1
#
_entry.id   AF-U5TZ61-F1
#
_cell.length_a   1.000
_cell.length_b   1.000
_cell.length_c   1.000
_cell.angle_alpha   90.00
_cell.angle_beta   90.00
_cell.angle_gamma   90.00
#
_symmetry.space_group_name_H-M   'P 1'
#
loop_
_entity.id
_entity.type
_entity.pdbx_description
1 polymer ?
#
loop_
_entity_poly.entity_id
_entity_poly.type
_entity_poly.pdbx_seq_one_letter_code
_entity_poly.pdbx_strand_id
1 'polypeptide(L)'
;MNVNMLNNSAMLMNIMPEVEQIISQLERGTVVTRFYPRKRPEKKTLMIRRETRQILWARTPNTKTFEGAVEMREVKEIRLGKCSKDFEKWP
;
A
#
# COMPACT_ATOMS: atom_id res chain seq x y z
N MET A 1 21.35 -28.61 13.30
CA MET A 1 20.50 -27.56 12.69
C MET A 1 19.05 -27.97 12.87
N ASN A 2 18.19 -27.06 13.35
CA ASN A 2 16.80 -27.38 13.69
C ASN A 2 15.92 -27.40 12.43
N VAL A 3 15.25 -28.52 12.16
CA VAL A 3 14.36 -28.72 10.99
C VAL A 3 13.26 -27.66 10.87
N ASN A 4 12.81 -27.08 11.99
CA ASN A 4 11.83 -26.00 11.99
C ASN A 4 12.39 -24.67 11.47
N MET A 5 13.69 -24.39 11.66
CA MET A 5 14.34 -23.20 11.09
C MET A 5 14.54 -23.33 9.59
N LEU A 6 14.87 -24.53 9.09
CA LEU A 6 15.02 -24.79 7.67
C LEU A 6 13.68 -24.67 6.92
N ASN A 7 12.60 -25.20 7.48
CA ASN A 7 11.26 -25.09 6.89
C ASN A 7 10.75 -23.65 6.83
N ASN A 8 11.01 -22.85 7.88
CA ASN A 8 10.70 -21.41 7.86
C ASN A 8 11.55 -20.66 6.83
N SER A 9 12.84 -20.99 6.70
CA SER A 9 13.70 -20.36 5.69
C SER A 9 13.27 -20.73 4.26
N ALA A 10 12.84 -21.97 4.01
CA ALA A 10 12.36 -22.42 2.72
C ALA A 10 11.00 -21.79 2.35
N MET A 11 10.07 -21.67 3.32
CA MET A 11 8.83 -20.92 3.16
C MET A 11 9.12 -19.45 2.81
N LEU A 12 10.00 -18.79 3.56
CA LEU A 12 10.39 -17.40 3.28
C LEU A 12 11.00 -17.29 1.89
N MET A 13 11.94 -18.17 1.52
CA MET A 13 12.58 -18.22 0.19
C MET A 13 11.58 -18.39 -0.95
N ASN A 14 10.52 -19.18 -0.77
CA ASN A 14 9.49 -19.38 -1.79
C ASN A 14 8.52 -18.18 -1.90
N ILE A 15 8.32 -17.46 -0.80
CA ILE A 15 7.48 -16.25 -0.74
C ILE A 15 8.24 -15.02 -1.25
N MET A 16 9.58 -14.96 -1.15
CA MET A 16 10.34 -13.76 -1.51
C MET A 16 10.11 -13.30 -2.96
N PRO A 17 10.12 -14.17 -3.99
CA PRO A 17 9.89 -13.73 -5.36
C PRO A 17 8.48 -13.16 -5.58
N GLU A 18 7.47 -13.78 -4.98
CA GLU A 18 6.09 -13.31 -5.04
C GLU A 18 5.92 -11.97 -4.32
N VAL A 19 6.49 -11.85 -3.12
CA VAL A 19 6.49 -10.60 -2.35
C VAL A 19 7.22 -9.51 -3.10
N GLU A 20 8.38 -9.77 -3.67
CA GLU A 20 9.10 -8.79 -4.50
C GLU A 20 8.28 -8.37 -5.73
N GLN A 21 7.57 -9.30 -6.35
CA GLN A 21 6.67 -8.99 -7.46
C GLN A 21 5.48 -8.12 -7.02
N ILE A 22 4.91 -8.37 -5.83
CA ILE A 22 3.84 -7.55 -5.26
C ILE A 22 4.37 -6.15 -4.93
N ILE A 23 5.51 -6.05 -4.25
CA ILE A 23 6.07 -4.76 -3.87
C ILE A 23 6.45 -3.97 -5.14
N SER A 24 7.01 -4.62 -6.18
CA SER A 24 7.28 -4.01 -7.48
C SER A 24 6.01 -3.47 -8.16
N GLN A 25 4.87 -4.15 -8.03
CA GLN A 25 3.57 -3.66 -8.51
C GLN A 25 3.10 -2.43 -7.73
N LEU A 26 3.23 -2.46 -6.40
CA LEU A 26 2.87 -1.32 -5.56
C LEU A 26 3.76 -0.09 -5.81
N GLU A 27 5.03 -0.28 -6.18
CA GLU A 27 5.94 0.80 -6.57
C GLU A 27 5.53 1.47 -7.88
N ARG A 28 5.06 0.70 -8.86
CA ARG A 28 4.50 1.25 -10.12
C ARG A 28 3.21 2.03 -9.89
N GLY A 29 2.46 1.64 -8.87
CA GLY A 29 1.26 2.30 -8.44
C GLY A 29 -0.03 1.60 -8.85
N THR A 30 -1.03 1.76 -7.99
CA THR A 30 -2.37 1.20 -8.15
C THR A 30 -3.39 2.32 -8.17
N VAL A 31 -4.28 2.33 -9.17
CA VAL A 31 -5.38 3.30 -9.20
C VAL A 31 -6.42 2.89 -8.16
N VAL A 32 -6.66 3.77 -7.19
CA VAL A 32 -7.61 3.59 -6.10
C VAL A 32 -8.58 4.77 -6.03
N THR A 33 -9.75 4.54 -5.44
CA THR A 33 -10.65 5.64 -5.06
C THR A 33 -10.35 6.03 -3.62
N ARG A 34 -9.86 7.25 -3.42
CA ARG A 34 -9.68 7.82 -2.08
C ARG A 34 -10.98 8.48 -1.63
N PHE A 35 -11.52 7.99 -0.52
CA PHE A 35 -12.71 8.54 0.11
C PHE A 35 -12.33 9.64 1.11
N TYR A 36 -13.21 10.61 1.27
CA TYR A 36 -13.01 11.73 2.19
C TYR A 36 -14.30 11.99 2.99
N PRO A 37 -14.19 12.43 4.25
CA PRO A 37 -15.37 12.70 5.09
C PRO A 37 -16.26 13.87 4.62
N ARG A 38 -15.70 14.79 3.83
CA ARG A 38 -16.32 16.10 3.49
C ARG A 38 -16.22 16.49 2.01
N LYS A 39 -15.64 15.65 1.14
CA LYS A 39 -15.60 15.91 -0.31
C LYS A 39 -15.82 14.63 -1.10
N ARG A 40 -16.15 14.78 -2.40
CA ARG A 40 -16.38 13.64 -3.29
C ARG A 40 -15.16 12.72 -3.33
N PRO A 41 -15.35 11.39 -3.41
CA PRO A 41 -14.25 10.46 -3.61
C PRO A 41 -13.53 10.75 -4.93
N GLU A 42 -12.21 10.59 -4.93
CA GLU A 42 -11.38 10.90 -6.09
C GLU A 42 -10.54 9.69 -6.48
N LYS A 43 -10.42 9.42 -7.79
CA LYS A 43 -9.45 8.46 -8.30
C LYS A 43 -8.04 9.05 -8.15
N LYS A 44 -7.14 8.27 -7.54
CA LYS A 44 -5.72 8.58 -7.35
C LYS A 44 -4.88 7.34 -7.65
N THR A 45 -3.63 7.55 -8.00
CA THR A 45 -2.64 6.48 -8.03
C THR A 45 -1.93 6.44 -6.69
N LEU A 46 -2.08 5.32 -5.96
CA LEU A 46 -1.39 5.04 -4.71
C LEU A 46 -0.11 4.24 -5.02
N MET A 47 1.02 4.68 -4.49
CA MET A 47 2.33 4.08 -4.73
C MET A 47 3.10 3.92 -3.42
N ILE A 48 4.06 3.02 -3.40
CA ILE A 48 5.06 2.96 -2.33
C ILE A 48 6.42 3.41 -2.86
N ARG A 49 7.21 4.00 -1.97
CA ARG A 49 8.57 4.45 -2.24
C ARG A 49 9.49 3.84 -1.20
N ARG A 50 10.13 2.71 -1.52
CA ARG A 50 10.86 1.89 -0.54
C ARG A 50 12.05 2.64 0.07
N GLU A 51 12.75 3.43 -0.72
CA GLU A 51 13.96 4.13 -0.30
C GLU A 51 13.67 5.20 0.75
N THR A 52 12.51 5.86 0.66
CA THR A 52 12.05 6.83 1.67
C THR A 52 11.08 6.23 2.68
N ARG A 53 10.65 4.97 2.48
CA ARG A 53 9.64 4.27 3.30
C ARG A 53 8.31 5.03 3.38
N GLN A 54 7.86 5.54 2.23
CA GLN A 54 6.63 6.33 2.13
C GLN A 54 5.55 5.62 1.32
N ILE A 55 4.30 5.90 1.65
CA ILE A 55 3.12 5.64 0.84
C ILE A 55 2.68 6.98 0.25
N LEU A 56 2.60 7.07 -1.06
CA LEU A 56 2.36 8.31 -1.81
C LEU A 56 1.07 8.20 -2.61
N TRP A 57 0.40 9.33 -2.85
CA TRP A 57 -0.69 9.37 -3.84
C TRP A 57 -0.64 10.62 -4.70
N ALA A 58 -1.08 10.46 -5.95
CA ALA A 58 -1.18 11.57 -6.89
C ALA A 58 -2.28 11.36 -7.92
N ARG A 59 -2.57 12.38 -8.74
CA ARG A 59 -3.58 12.30 -9.80
C ARG A 59 -3.23 11.28 -10.88
N THR A 60 -1.95 11.15 -11.21
CA THR A 60 -1.41 10.23 -12.23
C THR A 60 -0.08 9.64 -11.73
N PRO A 61 0.34 8.45 -12.19
CA PRO A 61 1.58 7.80 -11.73
C PRO A 61 2.85 8.59 -12.05
N ASN A 62 2.89 9.30 -13.19
CA ASN A 62 4.13 9.91 -13.72
C ASN A 62 4.28 11.40 -13.34
N THR A 63 3.53 11.87 -12.35
CA THR A 63 3.64 13.27 -11.91
C THR A 63 4.85 13.47 -11.02
N LYS A 64 5.55 14.59 -11.21
CA LYS A 64 6.63 15.04 -10.31
C LYS A 64 6.10 15.58 -8.98
N THR A 65 4.79 15.87 -8.90
CA THR A 65 4.14 16.46 -7.74
C THR A 65 3.16 15.47 -7.12
N PHE A 66 3.48 14.99 -5.93
CA PHE A 66 2.57 14.15 -5.14
C PHE A 66 1.57 15.02 -4.40
N GLU A 67 0.32 14.60 -4.35
CA GLU A 67 -0.72 15.32 -3.60
C GLU A 67 -0.64 15.04 -2.09
N GLY A 68 0.06 13.98 -1.71
CA GLY A 68 0.40 13.71 -0.33
C GLY A 68 1.19 12.43 -0.13
N ALA A 69 1.68 12.28 1.09
CA ALA A 69 2.54 11.20 1.53
C ALA A 69 2.19 10.82 2.98
N VAL A 70 2.44 9.56 3.33
CA VAL A 70 2.43 9.05 4.71
C VAL A 70 3.69 8.23 4.91
N GLU A 71 4.37 8.42 6.04
CA GLU A 71 5.49 7.57 6.42
C GLU A 71 4.97 6.19 6.81
N MET A 72 5.59 5.11 6.31
CA MET A 72 5.14 3.74 6.61
C MET A 72 5.11 3.44 8.12
N ARG A 73 5.97 4.11 8.92
CA ARG A 73 6.02 3.98 10.39
C ARG A 73 4.81 4.59 11.10
N GLU A 74 4.09 5.49 10.43
CA GLU A 74 2.88 6.13 10.98
C GLU A 74 1.65 5.24 10.84
N VAL A 75 1.65 4.29 9.90
CA VAL A 75 0.57 3.33 9.71
C VAL A 75 0.44 2.46 10.97
N LYS A 76 -0.72 2.56 11.63
CA LYS A 76 -1.02 1.79 12.87
C LYS A 76 -1.82 0.52 12.62
N GLU A 77 -2.61 0.51 11.55
CA GLU A 77 -3.46 -0.63 11.20
C GLU A 77 -3.74 -0.64 9.70
N ILE A 78 -4.08 -1.83 9.18
CA ILE A 78 -4.65 -2.02 7.85
C ILE A 78 -5.97 -2.78 8.06
N ARG A 79 -7.08 -2.15 7.69
CA ARG A 79 -8.41 -2.75 7.85
C ARG A 79 -8.97 -3.15 6.49
N LEU A 80 -9.52 -4.37 6.42
CA LEU A 80 -10.17 -4.89 5.23
C LEU A 80 -11.64 -4.43 5.16
N GLY A 81 -12.16 -4.32 3.93
CA GLY A 81 -13.54 -3.92 3.68
C GLY A 81 -13.83 -2.45 3.96
N LYS A 82 -15.11 -2.12 4.19
CA LYS A 82 -15.60 -0.75 4.46
C LYS A 82 -15.55 -0.37 5.95
N CYS A 83 -14.59 -0.89 6.70
CA CYS A 83 -14.48 -0.71 8.16
C CYS A 83 -13.88 0.67 8.55
N SER A 84 -14.35 1.76 7.94
CA SER A 84 -13.96 3.14 8.29
C SER A 84 -15.17 4.06 8.16
N LYS A 85 -15.26 5.07 9.03
CA LYS A 85 -16.28 6.12 8.97
C LYS A 85 -16.30 6.86 7.63
N ASP A 86 -15.18 6.87 6.92
CA ASP A 86 -15.09 7.46 5.58
C ASP A 86 -16.02 6.77 4.58
N PHE A 87 -16.33 5.49 4.77
CA PHE A 87 -17.24 4.74 3.91
C PHE A 87 -18.71 4.87 4.32
N GLU A 88 -19.03 5.22 5.56
CA GLU A 88 -20.43 5.35 6.03
C GLU A 88 -21.21 6.42 5.24
N LYS A 89 -20.52 7.46 4.77
CA LYS A 89 -21.13 8.55 3.99
C LYS A 89 -21.22 8.27 2.49
N TRP A 90 -20.60 7.21 2.01
CA TRP A 90 -20.51 6.86 0.60
C TRP A 90 -20.94 5.39 0.42
N PRO A 91 -22.26 5.12 0.39
CA PRO A 91 -22.80 3.76 0.28
C PRO A 91 -22.30 3.01 -0.96
#